data_AF-A0A183CDV5-F1
#
_entry.id   AF-A0A183CDV5-F1
#
_cell.length_a   1.000
_cell.length_b   1.000
_cell.length_c   1.000
_cell.angle_alpha   90.00
_cell.angle_beta   90.00
_cell.angle_gamma   90.00
#
_symmetry.space_group_name_H-M   'P 1'
#
loop_
_entity.id
_entity.type
_entity.pdbx_description
1 polymer ?
#
loop_
_entity_poly.entity_id
_entity_poly.type
_entity_poly.pdbx_seq_one_letter_code
_entity_poly.pdbx_strand_id
1 'polypeptide(L)'
;MRYFVPSWMAVYWTCEVMPIGITALLPTVLFPVMGILTARDVSHEFLNDTNFLFIGGLVVASAVEKCGLHERVALRVLSLIGSEPRRVMLGFMLITAILSMFISNTATCAMMLPIGQSVILQFVSNSSDKKNGNGCTRNGLIESDALTPEEAEAGTNNSASNGLMLKRLCSRDDSTSRMAKGLILSIAFGANIGGVGTPTGTASNLVLVGMLSTLFPDADTGVNYMSWMALTVPLMCCCLVACWALLSLMFLRNVTLSADHHHVAEMMRMRAQALPPMSFAQKSVAGCFMLLLLLWIGRDPGFMPGLGALFPRDFYTDSTSVMAIAILLFLLPAENPLRRTDNNNNNNGTNSEKKSGGNGTTGKRLMDWPTMQKQFPWGVVLLLGGGFALAAGVKESGLSKLMANALGELEGQPGWVLQLICIVVIMLVTNICSNAVTASIFIPIVASMAQRAQLHPLALMLPTTLACSFAFVLPVGTPPNALAIGSGLLRVSDLMLSGLAVSAVSATLTIAYLATVAPLILPIDRFPEWAAQTVGNGTTDTVAEGIGLRLLDVVPQALF
;
A
#
# COMPACT_ATOMS: atom_id res chain seq x y z
N MET A 1 -9.50 31.57 14.25
CA MET A 1 -8.90 31.45 12.89
C MET A 1 -7.85 30.35 12.80
N ARG A 2 -6.92 30.20 13.75
CA ARG A 2 -5.81 29.21 13.66
C ARG A 2 -6.24 27.73 13.50
N TYR A 3 -7.39 27.35 14.06
CA TYR A 3 -7.94 25.98 13.93
C TYR A 3 -8.67 25.70 12.60
N PHE A 4 -8.95 26.73 11.81
CA PHE A 4 -9.84 26.63 10.66
C PHE A 4 -9.20 25.85 9.51
N VAL A 5 -7.90 26.04 9.27
CA VAL A 5 -7.20 25.38 8.16
C VAL A 5 -7.18 23.86 8.31
N PRO A 6 -6.79 23.28 9.46
CA PRO A 6 -6.85 21.83 9.66
C PRO A 6 -8.26 21.23 9.50
N SER A 7 -9.27 21.90 10.07
CA SER A 7 -10.66 21.44 9.97
C SER A 7 -11.18 21.50 8.53
N TRP A 8 -10.86 22.56 7.80
CA TRP A 8 -11.27 22.71 6.40
C TRP A 8 -10.62 21.65 5.51
N MET A 9 -9.32 21.41 5.68
CA MET A 9 -8.61 20.35 4.97
C MET A 9 -9.21 18.98 5.25
N ALA A 10 -9.52 18.66 6.52
CA ALA A 10 -10.14 17.39 6.88
C ALA A 10 -11.48 17.19 6.15
N VAL A 11 -12.32 18.23 6.06
CA VAL A 11 -13.58 18.18 5.30
C VAL A 11 -13.33 17.97 3.81
N TYR A 12 -12.40 18.73 3.21
CA TYR A 12 -12.12 18.64 1.78
C TYR A 12 -11.53 17.29 1.36
N TRP A 13 -10.70 16.71 2.21
CA TRP A 13 -10.16 15.39 1.99
C TRP A 13 -11.18 14.28 2.24
N THR A 14 -12.07 14.41 3.23
CA THR A 14 -13.11 13.40 3.51
C THR A 14 -14.20 13.42 2.44
N CYS A 15 -14.60 14.60 1.98
CA CYS A 15 -15.62 14.78 0.95
C CYS A 15 -15.05 14.71 -0.49
N GLU A 16 -13.72 14.57 -0.63
CA GLU A 16 -13.01 14.57 -1.92
C GLU A 16 -13.44 15.71 -2.86
N VAL A 17 -13.64 16.92 -2.31
CA VAL A 17 -14.16 18.10 -3.05
C VAL A 17 -13.26 18.46 -4.24
N MET A 18 -11.96 18.20 -4.11
CA MET A 18 -10.93 18.36 -5.13
C MET A 18 -10.02 17.12 -5.15
N PRO A 19 -9.27 16.89 -6.25
CA PRO A 19 -8.28 15.81 -6.29
C PRO A 19 -7.35 15.87 -5.08
N ILE A 20 -7.10 14.72 -4.46
CA ILE A 20 -6.44 14.62 -3.15
C ILE A 20 -5.08 15.34 -3.11
N GLY A 21 -4.31 15.27 -4.21
CA GLY A 21 -3.02 15.96 -4.33
C GLY A 21 -3.13 17.50 -4.43
N ILE A 22 -4.23 18.03 -4.96
CA ILE A 22 -4.50 19.48 -5.00
C ILE A 22 -4.94 19.98 -3.62
N THR A 23 -5.83 19.25 -2.96
CA THR A 23 -6.21 19.54 -1.57
C THR A 23 -4.99 19.53 -0.65
N ALA A 24 -4.03 18.62 -0.90
CA ALA A 24 -2.79 18.55 -0.14
C ALA A 24 -1.90 19.79 -0.29
N LEU A 25 -2.06 20.61 -1.35
CA LEU A 25 -1.29 21.85 -1.53
C LEU A 25 -1.90 23.04 -0.76
N LEU A 26 -3.13 22.97 -0.27
CA LEU A 26 -3.76 24.07 0.47
C LEU A 26 -2.93 24.62 1.66
N PRO A 27 -2.23 23.80 2.47
CA PRO A 27 -1.30 24.27 3.50
C PRO A 27 -0.31 25.34 3.02
N THR A 28 0.21 25.19 1.80
CA THR A 28 1.25 26.07 1.24
C THR A 28 0.78 27.51 1.09
N VAL A 29 -0.53 27.71 0.92
CA VAL A 29 -1.16 29.03 0.79
C VAL A 29 -1.79 29.45 2.11
N LEU A 30 -2.58 28.56 2.74
CA LEU A 30 -3.42 28.92 3.88
C LEU A 30 -2.62 29.12 5.17
N PHE A 31 -1.59 28.31 5.44
CA PHE A 31 -0.82 28.48 6.68
C PHE A 31 -0.01 29.79 6.71
N PRO A 32 0.70 30.19 5.64
CA PRO A 32 1.41 31.48 5.64
C PRO A 32 0.45 32.67 5.69
N VAL A 33 -0.64 32.65 4.91
CA VAL A 33 -1.63 33.74 4.87
C VAL A 33 -2.31 33.94 6.22
N MET A 34 -2.56 32.85 6.96
CA MET A 34 -3.17 32.92 8.29
C MET A 34 -2.16 33.08 9.43
N GLY A 35 -0.86 33.19 9.14
CA GLY A 35 0.20 33.37 10.14
C GLY A 35 0.34 32.18 11.10
N ILE A 36 0.15 30.95 10.62
CA ILE A 36 0.30 29.71 11.40
C ILE A 36 1.73 29.16 11.25
N LEU A 37 2.19 28.98 10.01
CA LEU A 37 3.54 28.53 9.67
C LEU A 37 4.11 29.44 8.58
N THR A 38 5.43 29.62 8.54
CA THR A 38 6.05 30.37 7.45
C THR A 38 6.00 29.56 6.15
N ALA A 39 6.02 30.23 4.99
CA ALA A 39 6.03 29.54 3.70
C ALA A 39 7.25 28.60 3.54
N ARG A 40 8.37 28.94 4.18
CA ARG A 40 9.58 28.11 4.19
C ARG A 40 9.35 26.82 4.97
N ASP A 41 8.80 26.92 6.19
CA ASP A 41 8.57 25.76 7.06
C ASP A 41 7.58 24.80 6.42
N VAL A 42 6.48 25.33 5.87
CA VAL A 42 5.50 24.51 5.14
C VAL A 42 6.15 23.80 3.95
N SER A 43 7.02 24.47 3.20
CA SER A 43 7.69 23.85 2.04
C SER A 43 8.65 22.73 2.43
N HIS A 44 9.32 22.83 3.59
CA HIS A 44 10.20 21.77 4.10
C HIS A 44 9.43 20.48 4.40
N GLU A 45 8.16 20.57 4.81
CA GLU A 45 7.32 19.40 5.06
C GLU A 45 6.97 18.61 3.78
N PHE A 46 6.97 19.26 2.61
CA PHE A 46 6.69 18.56 1.34
C PHE A 46 7.85 17.74 0.81
N LEU A 47 9.10 18.03 1.20
CA LEU A 47 10.29 17.34 0.72
C LEU A 47 11.19 16.91 1.87
N ASN A 48 10.60 16.22 2.84
CA ASN A 48 11.31 15.62 3.96
C ASN A 48 11.92 14.24 3.61
N ASP A 49 12.70 13.69 4.54
CA ASP A 49 13.39 12.39 4.41
C ASP A 49 12.42 11.24 4.06
N THR A 50 11.27 11.18 4.75
CA THR A 50 10.24 10.17 4.50
C THR A 50 9.64 10.27 3.09
N ASN A 51 9.50 11.47 2.56
CA ASN A 51 9.02 11.63 1.19
C ASN A 51 10.05 11.12 0.17
N PHE A 52 11.36 11.31 0.42
CA PHE A 52 12.40 10.70 -0.41
C PHE A 52 12.44 9.16 -0.29
N LEU A 53 12.17 8.61 0.89
CA LEU A 53 11.99 7.16 1.08
C LEU A 53 10.85 6.64 0.19
N PHE A 54 9.73 7.37 0.13
CA PHE A 54 8.61 7.00 -0.74
C PHE A 54 8.94 7.11 -2.22
N ILE A 55 9.53 8.23 -2.66
CA ILE A 55 9.92 8.47 -4.05
C ILE A 55 10.87 7.36 -4.53
N GLY A 56 11.89 7.03 -3.73
CA GLY A 56 12.83 5.94 -4.04
C GLY A 56 12.13 4.59 -4.11
N GLY A 57 11.25 4.28 -3.15
CA GLY A 57 10.47 3.04 -3.13
C GLY A 57 9.61 2.87 -4.38
N LEU A 58 8.94 3.94 -4.82
CA LEU A 58 8.15 3.96 -6.06
C LEU A 58 9.00 3.72 -7.30
N VAL A 59 10.19 4.33 -7.39
CA VAL A 59 11.11 4.09 -8.52
C VAL A 59 11.53 2.61 -8.58
N VAL A 60 11.88 2.03 -7.43
CA VAL A 60 12.24 0.61 -7.35
C VAL A 60 11.06 -0.29 -7.72
N ALA A 61 9.86 0.01 -7.22
CA ALA A 61 8.63 -0.72 -7.56
C ALA A 61 8.32 -0.66 -9.07
N SER A 62 8.38 0.53 -9.68
CA SER A 62 8.19 0.70 -11.12
C SER A 62 9.24 -0.04 -11.96
N ALA A 63 10.49 -0.14 -11.49
CA ALA A 63 11.51 -0.95 -12.17
C ALA A 63 11.21 -2.46 -12.11
N VAL A 64 10.71 -2.95 -10.97
CA VAL A 64 10.25 -4.35 -10.79
C VAL A 64 9.04 -4.65 -11.67
N GLU A 65 8.14 -3.68 -11.82
CA GLU A 65 6.98 -3.77 -12.72
C GLU A 65 7.43 -3.82 -14.18
N LYS A 66 8.22 -2.84 -14.63
CA LYS A 66 8.68 -2.73 -16.01
C LYS A 66 9.44 -3.97 -16.51
N CYS A 67 10.24 -4.61 -15.66
CA CYS A 67 11.01 -5.79 -16.07
C CYS A 67 10.21 -7.11 -16.07
N GLY A 68 8.96 -7.11 -15.58
CA GLY A 68 8.14 -8.32 -15.48
C GLY A 68 8.65 -9.35 -14.47
N LEU A 69 9.51 -8.94 -13.52
CA LEU A 69 10.07 -9.86 -12.52
C LEU A 69 8.99 -10.44 -11.61
N HIS A 70 8.03 -9.59 -11.21
CA HIS A 70 6.90 -9.95 -10.37
C HIS A 70 6.02 -11.07 -10.98
N GLU A 71 5.75 -11.03 -12.29
CA GLU A 71 4.96 -12.05 -13.01
C GLU A 71 5.62 -13.43 -12.92
N ARG A 72 6.95 -13.47 -13.09
CA ARG A 72 7.73 -14.70 -12.97
C ARG A 72 7.67 -15.27 -11.56
N VAL A 73 7.84 -14.41 -10.54
CA VAL A 73 7.74 -14.81 -9.13
C VAL A 73 6.34 -15.36 -8.85
N ALA A 74 5.30 -14.69 -9.35
CA ALA A 74 3.92 -15.11 -9.19
C ALA A 74 3.63 -16.49 -9.78
N LEU A 75 4.01 -16.71 -11.04
CA LEU A 75 3.78 -18.01 -11.69
C LEU A 75 4.58 -19.14 -11.02
N ARG A 76 5.80 -18.86 -10.57
CA ARG A 76 6.65 -19.86 -9.90
C ARG A 76 6.07 -20.27 -8.55
N VAL A 77 5.64 -19.31 -7.74
CA VAL A 77 4.98 -19.58 -6.45
C VAL A 77 3.67 -20.33 -6.68
N LEU A 78 2.82 -19.88 -7.61
CA LEU A 78 1.56 -20.57 -7.92
C LEU A 78 1.78 -22.01 -8.40
N SER A 79 2.88 -22.31 -9.11
CA SER A 79 3.22 -23.68 -9.53
C SER A 79 3.65 -24.60 -8.39
N LEU A 80 4.06 -24.04 -7.24
CA LEU A 80 4.40 -24.80 -6.03
C LEU A 80 3.15 -25.11 -5.20
N ILE A 81 2.13 -24.25 -5.29
CA ILE A 81 0.87 -24.41 -4.59
C ILE A 81 0.03 -25.44 -5.35
N GLY A 82 -0.32 -26.53 -4.67
CA GLY A 82 -1.10 -27.64 -5.24
C GLY A 82 -2.46 -27.21 -5.80
N SER A 83 -3.20 -28.16 -6.35
CA SER A 83 -4.41 -27.93 -7.13
C SER A 83 -5.72 -27.88 -6.35
N GLU A 84 -5.67 -28.06 -5.02
CA GLU A 84 -6.86 -27.90 -4.18
C GLU A 84 -7.28 -26.41 -4.14
N PRO A 85 -8.55 -26.06 -4.39
CA PRO A 85 -9.05 -24.68 -4.36
C PRO A 85 -8.67 -23.89 -3.10
N ARG A 86 -8.67 -24.55 -1.92
CA ARG A 86 -8.24 -23.93 -0.66
C ARG A 86 -6.75 -23.56 -0.68
N ARG A 87 -5.90 -24.43 -1.22
CA ARG A 87 -4.47 -24.17 -1.37
C ARG A 87 -4.22 -23.11 -2.43
N VAL A 88 -4.92 -23.16 -3.57
CA VAL A 88 -4.84 -22.13 -4.62
C VAL A 88 -5.24 -20.76 -4.07
N MET A 89 -6.29 -20.68 -3.25
CA MET A 89 -6.70 -19.44 -2.61
C MET A 89 -5.61 -18.90 -1.67
N LEU A 90 -5.00 -19.76 -0.84
CA LEU A 90 -3.85 -19.38 -0.03
C LEU A 90 -2.68 -18.91 -0.91
N GLY A 91 -2.47 -19.57 -2.04
CA GLY A 91 -1.43 -19.22 -2.99
C GLY A 91 -1.61 -17.84 -3.59
N PHE A 92 -2.82 -17.51 -4.04
CA PHE A 92 -3.17 -16.18 -4.51
C PHE A 92 -3.02 -15.14 -3.40
N MET A 93 -3.47 -15.44 -2.18
CA MET A 93 -3.29 -14.51 -1.05
C MET A 93 -1.83 -14.25 -0.74
N LEU A 94 -1.02 -15.30 -0.61
CA LEU A 94 0.39 -15.20 -0.24
C LEU A 94 1.18 -14.42 -1.28
N ILE A 95 1.03 -14.75 -2.57
CA ILE A 95 1.75 -14.03 -3.62
C ILE A 95 1.30 -12.58 -3.71
N THR A 96 0.00 -12.33 -3.63
CA THR A 96 -0.53 -10.96 -3.70
C THR A 96 -0.04 -10.15 -2.52
N ALA A 97 0.01 -10.75 -1.33
CA ALA A 97 0.51 -10.06 -0.14
C ALA A 97 2.00 -9.73 -0.23
N ILE A 98 2.83 -10.68 -0.66
CA ILE A 98 4.28 -10.46 -0.84
C ILE A 98 4.54 -9.38 -1.89
N LEU A 99 3.81 -9.38 -3.01
CA LEU A 99 3.95 -8.35 -4.03
C LEU A 99 3.50 -6.99 -3.50
N SER A 100 2.37 -6.94 -2.79
CA SER A 100 1.82 -5.70 -2.22
C SER A 100 2.65 -5.11 -1.08
N MET A 101 3.57 -5.89 -0.54
CA MET A 101 4.54 -5.44 0.46
C MET A 101 5.63 -4.54 -0.15
N PHE A 102 5.81 -4.54 -1.47
CA PHE A 102 6.84 -3.73 -2.13
C PHE A 102 6.31 -2.93 -3.32
N ILE A 103 5.16 -3.32 -3.85
CA ILE A 103 4.43 -2.67 -4.93
C ILE A 103 3.12 -2.13 -4.34
N SER A 104 2.54 -1.08 -4.93
CA SER A 104 1.25 -0.57 -4.47
C SER A 104 0.14 -1.64 -4.50
N ASN A 105 -0.76 -1.60 -3.52
CA ASN A 105 -1.90 -2.52 -3.41
C ASN A 105 -2.74 -2.57 -4.71
N THR A 106 -3.01 -1.40 -5.29
CA THR A 106 -3.79 -1.24 -6.52
C THR A 106 -3.13 -1.94 -7.71
N ALA A 107 -1.84 -1.67 -7.95
CA ALA A 107 -1.12 -2.29 -9.06
C ALA A 107 -1.08 -3.80 -8.87
N THR A 108 -0.71 -4.26 -7.66
CA THR A 108 -0.64 -5.69 -7.34
C THR A 108 -1.97 -6.41 -7.60
N CYS A 109 -3.09 -5.84 -7.17
CA CYS A 109 -4.41 -6.41 -7.43
C CYS A 109 -4.76 -6.41 -8.92
N ALA A 110 -4.53 -5.30 -9.63
CA ALA A 110 -4.79 -5.18 -11.06
C ALA A 110 -4.02 -6.22 -11.90
N MET A 111 -2.80 -6.57 -11.45
CA MET A 111 -1.94 -7.55 -12.12
C MET A 111 -2.35 -9.00 -11.79
N MET A 112 -2.74 -9.26 -10.54
CA MET A 112 -3.13 -10.59 -10.09
C MET A 112 -4.53 -11.00 -10.56
N LEU A 113 -5.46 -10.07 -10.75
CA LEU A 113 -6.83 -10.36 -11.15
C LEU A 113 -6.95 -11.10 -12.49
N PRO A 114 -6.31 -10.67 -13.60
CA PRO A 114 -6.35 -11.41 -14.86
C PRO A 114 -5.76 -12.82 -14.76
N ILE A 115 -4.71 -13.00 -13.95
CA ILE A 115 -4.11 -14.31 -13.68
C ILE A 115 -5.10 -15.18 -12.90
N GLY A 116 -5.71 -14.62 -11.85
CA GLY A 116 -6.75 -15.27 -11.05
C GLY A 116 -7.94 -15.71 -11.90
N GLN A 117 -8.50 -14.81 -12.71
CA GLN A 117 -9.58 -15.11 -13.65
C GLN A 117 -9.20 -16.23 -14.61
N SER A 118 -7.98 -16.20 -15.18
CA SER A 118 -7.51 -17.24 -16.10
C SER A 118 -7.43 -18.62 -15.45
N VAL A 119 -7.04 -18.69 -14.17
CA VAL A 119 -6.98 -19.95 -13.41
C VAL A 119 -8.38 -20.41 -13.02
N ILE A 120 -9.24 -19.50 -12.56
CA ILE A 120 -10.63 -19.82 -12.21
C ILE A 120 -11.38 -20.34 -13.44
N LEU A 121 -11.22 -19.73 -14.62
CA LEU A 121 -11.84 -20.19 -15.87
C LEU A 121 -11.55 -21.68 -16.11
N GLN A 122 -10.29 -22.09 -15.93
CA GLN A 122 -9.86 -23.48 -16.11
C GLN A 122 -10.54 -24.43 -15.12
N PHE A 123 -10.67 -24.03 -13.86
CA PHE A 123 -11.40 -24.81 -12.86
C PHE A 123 -12.88 -25.00 -13.24
N VAL A 124 -13.51 -23.95 -13.80
CA VAL A 124 -14.93 -23.96 -14.18
C VAL A 124 -15.18 -24.78 -15.45
N SER A 125 -14.36 -24.59 -16.49
CA SER A 125 -14.48 -25.32 -17.76
C SER A 125 -14.34 -26.82 -17.56
N ASN A 126 -13.33 -27.27 -16.81
CA ASN A 126 -13.12 -28.69 -16.52
C ASN A 126 -14.27 -29.32 -15.73
N SER A 127 -14.91 -28.55 -14.85
CA SER A 127 -16.07 -29.01 -14.07
C SER A 127 -17.34 -29.14 -14.93
N SER A 128 -17.46 -28.29 -15.97
CA SER A 128 -18.60 -28.29 -16.90
C SER A 128 -18.53 -29.47 -17.89
N ASP A 129 -17.35 -29.76 -18.43
CA ASP A 129 -17.14 -30.87 -19.38
C ASP A 129 -17.50 -32.24 -18.76
N LYS A 130 -17.23 -32.42 -17.45
CA LYS A 130 -17.59 -33.66 -16.75
C LYS A 130 -19.08 -33.81 -16.46
N LYS A 131 -19.79 -32.72 -16.18
CA LYS A 131 -21.25 -32.78 -15.89
C LYS A 131 -22.05 -33.11 -17.16
N ASN A 132 -21.56 -32.77 -18.34
CA ASN A 132 -22.27 -32.98 -19.60
C ASN A 132 -22.02 -34.35 -20.26
N GLY A 133 -21.19 -35.24 -19.69
CA GLY A 133 -21.12 -36.67 -20.07
C GLY A 133 -20.74 -37.02 -21.51
N ASN A 134 -20.61 -36.05 -22.41
CA ASN A 134 -20.19 -36.24 -23.78
C ASN A 134 -18.78 -35.69 -23.94
N GLY A 135 -17.88 -36.51 -24.50
CA GLY A 135 -16.68 -36.01 -25.16
C GLY A 135 -17.09 -35.10 -26.31
N CYS A 136 -17.41 -33.85 -26.00
CA CYS A 136 -17.70 -32.84 -27.00
C CYS A 136 -16.36 -32.35 -27.50
N THR A 137 -15.98 -32.81 -28.68
CA THR A 137 -14.88 -32.27 -29.48
C THR A 137 -14.90 -30.75 -29.41
N ARG A 138 -13.70 -30.16 -29.23
CA ARG A 138 -13.38 -28.73 -29.12
C ARG A 138 -14.03 -27.79 -30.16
N ASN A 139 -14.74 -28.33 -31.14
CA ASN A 139 -15.45 -27.61 -32.19
C ASN A 139 -16.94 -27.35 -31.90
N GLY A 140 -17.53 -27.96 -30.86
CA GLY A 140 -18.97 -27.84 -30.57
C GLY A 140 -19.40 -26.58 -29.78
N LEU A 141 -18.45 -25.78 -29.27
CA LEU A 141 -18.74 -24.53 -28.54
C LEU A 141 -18.69 -23.28 -29.43
N ILE A 142 -18.41 -23.44 -30.73
CA ILE A 142 -18.31 -22.31 -31.67
C ILE A 142 -19.60 -22.13 -32.50
N GLU A 143 -20.50 -23.12 -32.53
CA GLU A 143 -21.58 -23.16 -33.54
C GLU A 143 -23.01 -22.91 -33.02
N SER A 144 -23.22 -22.43 -31.79
CA SER A 144 -24.56 -21.99 -31.35
C SER A 144 -24.64 -20.63 -30.65
N ASP A 145 -23.53 -19.96 -30.37
CA ASP A 145 -23.56 -18.67 -29.69
C ASP A 145 -23.09 -17.58 -30.66
N ALA A 146 -24.04 -16.96 -31.35
CA ALA A 146 -23.78 -15.72 -32.07
C ALA A 146 -23.22 -14.68 -31.09
N LEU A 147 -21.99 -14.23 -31.33
CA LEU A 147 -21.36 -13.14 -30.59
C LEU A 147 -22.30 -11.94 -30.54
N THR A 148 -22.56 -11.40 -29.35
CA THR A 148 -23.30 -10.13 -29.27
C THR A 148 -22.39 -9.00 -29.81
N PRO A 149 -22.95 -7.93 -30.38
CA PRO A 149 -22.15 -6.81 -30.91
C PRO A 149 -21.15 -6.22 -29.89
N GLU A 150 -21.48 -6.31 -28.60
CA GLU A 150 -20.64 -5.91 -27.47
C GLU A 150 -19.33 -6.72 -27.33
N GLU A 151 -19.31 -7.97 -27.81
CA GLU A 151 -18.14 -8.88 -27.72
C GLU A 151 -17.13 -8.65 -28.84
N ALA A 152 -17.56 -8.08 -29.97
CA ALA A 152 -16.69 -7.72 -31.08
C ALA A 152 -15.84 -6.48 -30.76
N GLU A 153 -16.35 -5.55 -29.95
CA GLU A 153 -15.62 -4.34 -29.53
C GLU A 153 -14.70 -4.58 -28.32
N ALA A 154 -14.96 -5.62 -27.51
CA ALA A 154 -14.15 -5.97 -26.33
C ALA A 154 -12.84 -6.74 -26.66
N GLY A 155 -12.59 -7.06 -27.93
CA GLY A 155 -11.48 -7.89 -28.43
C GLY A 155 -10.06 -7.33 -28.23
N THR A 156 -9.89 -6.22 -27.51
CA THR A 156 -8.58 -5.61 -27.25
C THR A 156 -8.04 -5.90 -25.84
N ASN A 157 -8.90 -6.34 -24.90
CA ASN A 157 -8.53 -6.56 -23.49
C ASN A 157 -8.91 -7.96 -23.00
N ASN A 158 -7.95 -8.89 -22.98
CA ASN A 158 -8.12 -10.29 -22.54
C ASN A 158 -8.78 -10.46 -21.15
N SER A 159 -8.65 -9.49 -20.24
CA SER A 159 -9.25 -9.56 -18.89
C SER A 159 -10.77 -9.35 -18.88
N ALA A 160 -11.30 -8.45 -19.73
CA ALA A 160 -12.73 -8.19 -19.82
C ALA A 160 -13.48 -9.37 -20.46
N SER A 161 -12.89 -9.96 -21.51
CA SER A 161 -13.40 -11.16 -22.18
C SER A 161 -13.45 -12.36 -21.21
N ASN A 162 -12.37 -12.60 -20.43
CA ASN A 162 -12.34 -13.66 -19.44
C ASN A 162 -13.39 -13.45 -18.33
N GLY A 163 -13.54 -12.23 -17.81
CA GLY A 163 -14.54 -11.91 -16.78
C GLY A 163 -15.98 -12.21 -17.23
N LEU A 164 -16.33 -11.82 -18.46
CA LEU A 164 -17.66 -12.06 -19.03
C LEU A 164 -17.95 -13.55 -19.22
N MET A 165 -16.97 -14.30 -19.73
CA MET A 165 -17.07 -15.76 -19.92
C MET A 165 -17.22 -16.48 -18.58
N LEU A 166 -16.43 -16.11 -17.56
CA LEU A 166 -16.59 -16.65 -16.21
C LEU A 166 -17.99 -16.40 -15.66
N LYS A 167 -18.52 -15.18 -15.84
CA LYS A 167 -19.83 -14.81 -15.32
C LYS A 167 -20.92 -15.74 -15.86
N ARG A 168 -20.87 -16.06 -17.17
CA ARG A 168 -21.80 -17.00 -17.83
C ARG A 168 -21.63 -18.45 -17.35
N LEU A 169 -20.40 -18.91 -17.14
CA LEU A 169 -20.16 -20.28 -16.69
C LEU A 169 -20.52 -20.47 -15.21
N CYS A 170 -20.20 -19.49 -14.36
CA CYS A 170 -20.51 -19.50 -12.93
C CYS A 170 -22.02 -19.38 -12.65
N SER A 171 -22.82 -18.76 -13.53
CA SER A 171 -24.28 -18.70 -13.34
C SER A 171 -24.99 -20.05 -13.45
N ARG A 172 -24.29 -21.10 -13.91
CA ARG A 172 -24.87 -22.46 -14.09
C ARG A 172 -24.72 -23.33 -12.84
N ASP A 173 -23.83 -22.98 -11.90
CA ASP A 173 -23.53 -23.79 -10.72
C ASP A 173 -23.10 -22.94 -9.50
N ASP A 174 -23.91 -22.97 -8.45
CA ASP A 174 -23.68 -22.23 -7.20
C ASP A 174 -22.37 -22.60 -6.49
N SER A 175 -21.90 -23.84 -6.62
CA SER A 175 -20.63 -24.26 -6.00
C SER A 175 -19.42 -23.61 -6.69
N THR A 176 -19.46 -23.57 -8.01
CA THR A 176 -18.42 -22.96 -8.85
C THR A 176 -18.41 -21.44 -8.75
N SER A 177 -19.60 -20.83 -8.66
CA SER A 177 -19.77 -19.39 -8.40
C SER A 177 -19.15 -18.99 -7.05
N ARG A 178 -19.43 -19.74 -5.97
CA ARG A 178 -18.85 -19.46 -4.64
C ARG A 178 -17.34 -19.58 -4.62
N MET A 179 -16.77 -20.60 -5.28
CA MET A 179 -15.33 -20.76 -5.41
C MET A 179 -14.68 -19.57 -6.14
N ALA A 180 -15.24 -19.16 -7.29
CA ALA A 180 -14.73 -18.02 -8.06
C ALA A 180 -14.73 -16.73 -7.23
N LYS A 181 -15.82 -16.46 -6.51
CA LYS A 181 -15.93 -15.30 -5.60
C LYS A 181 -14.86 -15.32 -4.51
N GLY A 182 -14.67 -16.47 -3.86
CA GLY A 182 -13.66 -16.63 -2.82
C GLY A 182 -12.24 -16.35 -3.32
N LEU A 183 -11.89 -16.86 -4.51
CA LEU A 183 -10.57 -16.67 -5.13
C LEU A 183 -10.31 -15.21 -5.56
N ILE A 184 -11.32 -14.50 -6.07
CA ILE A 184 -11.18 -13.08 -6.41
C ILE A 184 -11.05 -12.21 -5.15
N LEU A 185 -11.85 -12.48 -4.11
CA LEU A 185 -11.74 -11.78 -2.82
C LEU A 185 -10.39 -12.01 -2.16
N SER A 186 -9.83 -13.21 -2.30
CA SER A 186 -8.53 -13.54 -1.73
C SER A 186 -7.39 -12.70 -2.35
N ILE A 187 -7.50 -12.33 -3.62
CA ILE A 187 -6.55 -11.39 -4.26
C ILE A 187 -6.73 -9.98 -3.66
N ALA A 188 -7.94 -9.42 -3.63
CA ALA A 188 -8.15 -8.06 -3.09
C ALA A 188 -7.75 -7.93 -1.62
N PHE A 189 -8.18 -8.87 -0.77
CA PHE A 189 -7.85 -8.84 0.66
C PHE A 189 -6.37 -9.15 0.90
N GLY A 190 -5.78 -10.05 0.11
CA GLY A 190 -4.34 -10.33 0.13
C GLY A 190 -3.50 -9.09 -0.17
N ALA A 191 -3.89 -8.26 -1.14
CA ALA A 191 -3.22 -6.99 -1.44
C ALA A 191 -3.28 -6.03 -0.25
N ASN A 192 -4.47 -5.78 0.30
CA ASN A 192 -4.64 -4.85 1.42
C ASN A 192 -3.90 -5.31 2.69
N ILE A 193 -3.94 -6.60 3.04
CA ILE A 193 -3.19 -7.14 4.18
C ILE A 193 -1.68 -7.07 3.91
N GLY A 194 -1.24 -7.39 2.69
CA GLY A 194 0.17 -7.37 2.30
C GLY A 194 0.84 -6.00 2.41
N GLY A 195 0.11 -4.93 2.07
CA GLY A 195 0.60 -3.56 2.17
C GLY A 195 1.01 -3.14 3.58
N VAL A 196 0.55 -3.85 4.62
CA VAL A 196 0.91 -3.60 6.02
C VAL A 196 2.34 -4.03 6.36
N GLY A 197 2.91 -4.99 5.61
CA GLY A 197 4.17 -5.66 5.96
C GLY A 197 5.42 -4.77 5.93
N THR A 198 5.44 -3.66 5.19
CA THR A 198 6.58 -2.73 5.13
C THR A 198 6.13 -1.29 5.23
N PRO A 199 7.05 -0.36 5.55
CA PRO A 199 6.77 1.07 5.43
C PRO A 199 6.31 1.46 4.03
N THR A 200 6.97 0.97 2.97
CA THR A 200 6.68 1.38 1.58
C THR A 200 5.48 0.67 0.94
N GLY A 201 4.89 -0.34 1.58
CA GLY A 201 3.78 -1.11 1.02
C GLY A 201 2.49 -0.29 0.85
N THR A 202 2.16 0.54 1.86
CA THR A 202 0.99 1.43 1.81
C THR A 202 1.35 2.84 2.28
N ALA A 203 0.69 3.83 1.69
CA ALA A 203 0.95 5.23 2.00
C ALA A 203 0.64 5.58 3.48
N SER A 204 -0.33 4.92 4.13
CA SER A 204 -0.63 5.16 5.55
C SER A 204 0.55 4.85 6.46
N ASN A 205 1.36 3.83 6.13
CA ASN A 205 2.54 3.46 6.91
C ASN A 205 3.61 4.57 6.84
N LEU A 206 3.82 5.14 5.65
CA LEU A 206 4.72 6.28 5.46
C LEU A 206 4.21 7.55 6.12
N VAL A 207 2.88 7.75 6.13
CA VAL A 207 2.29 8.83 6.93
C VAL A 207 2.72 8.65 8.39
N LEU A 208 2.57 7.46 8.99
CA LEU A 208 3.02 7.27 10.38
C LEU A 208 4.51 7.60 10.57
N VAL A 209 5.38 7.06 9.71
CA VAL A 209 6.84 7.26 9.82
C VAL A 209 7.21 8.75 9.74
N GLY A 210 6.62 9.51 8.82
CA GLY A 210 6.89 10.96 8.71
C GLY A 210 6.18 11.81 9.77
N MET A 211 4.99 11.40 10.21
CA MET A 211 4.30 12.07 11.33
C MET A 211 5.07 11.91 12.63
N LEU A 212 5.75 10.79 12.82
CA LEU A 212 6.53 10.54 14.02
C LEU A 212 7.68 11.56 14.16
N SER A 213 8.42 11.82 13.08
CA SER A 213 9.48 12.84 13.07
C SER A 213 8.94 14.27 13.15
N THR A 214 7.75 14.53 12.59
CA THR A 214 7.11 15.86 12.63
C THR A 214 6.56 16.19 14.03
N LEU A 215 5.87 15.23 14.65
CA LEU A 215 5.24 15.40 15.96
C LEU A 215 6.27 15.34 17.08
N PHE A 216 7.28 14.46 16.95
CA PHE A 216 8.31 14.19 17.94
C PHE A 216 9.74 14.28 17.32
N PRO A 217 10.25 15.49 17.03
CA PRO A 217 11.52 15.67 16.33
C PRO A 217 12.75 15.14 17.08
N ASP A 218 12.76 15.24 18.41
CA ASP A 218 13.89 14.84 19.25
C ASP A 218 13.81 13.37 19.70
N ALA A 219 12.82 12.62 19.22
CA ALA A 219 12.55 11.26 19.67
C ALA A 219 13.35 10.22 18.88
N ASP A 220 14.26 9.52 19.56
CA ASP A 220 14.77 8.25 19.07
C ASP A 220 13.73 7.16 19.30
N THR A 221 12.85 7.01 18.31
CA THR A 221 11.70 6.09 18.41
C THR A 221 12.07 4.63 18.12
N GLY A 222 13.28 4.36 17.66
CA GLY A 222 13.71 3.03 17.21
C GLY A 222 12.93 2.50 15.98
N VAL A 223 12.03 3.29 15.40
CA VAL A 223 11.25 2.90 14.22
C VAL A 223 12.10 3.13 12.98
N ASN A 224 12.49 2.02 12.35
CA ASN A 224 13.21 1.99 11.10
C ASN A 224 12.60 0.92 10.18
N TYR A 225 13.10 0.82 8.96
CA TYR A 225 12.57 -0.14 8.00
C TYR A 225 12.57 -1.58 8.53
N MET A 226 13.62 -1.98 9.27
CA MET A 226 13.76 -3.32 9.84
C MET A 226 12.87 -3.56 11.05
N SER A 227 12.84 -2.64 12.01
CA SER A 227 12.00 -2.78 13.21
C SER A 227 10.52 -2.75 12.85
N TRP A 228 10.14 -1.97 11.84
CA TRP A 228 8.79 -2.02 11.25
C TRP A 228 8.49 -3.40 10.70
N MET A 229 9.35 -3.94 9.82
CA MET A 229 9.13 -5.26 9.22
C MET A 229 9.10 -6.38 10.27
N ALA A 230 10.02 -6.35 11.24
CA ALA A 230 10.07 -7.31 12.32
C ALA A 230 8.75 -7.34 13.11
N LEU A 231 8.14 -6.17 13.29
CA LEU A 231 6.86 -6.01 13.96
C LEU A 231 5.66 -6.41 13.07
N THR A 232 5.58 -5.92 11.84
CA THR A 232 4.33 -6.02 11.05
C THR A 232 4.27 -7.25 10.15
N VAL A 233 5.39 -7.83 9.73
CA VAL A 233 5.38 -9.06 8.89
C VAL A 233 4.77 -10.25 9.63
N PRO A 234 5.10 -10.54 10.89
CA PRO A 234 4.45 -11.64 11.61
C PRO A 234 2.94 -11.39 11.79
N LEU A 235 2.55 -10.16 12.11
CA LEU A 235 1.14 -9.77 12.19
C LEU A 235 0.42 -9.93 10.86
N MET A 236 1.04 -9.48 9.75
CA MET A 236 0.54 -9.67 8.39
C MET A 236 0.31 -11.15 8.09
N CYS A 237 1.27 -12.02 8.41
CA CYS A 237 1.14 -13.47 8.23
C CYS A 237 -0.04 -14.03 9.05
N CYS A 238 -0.21 -13.62 10.30
CA CYS A 238 -1.35 -14.01 11.14
C CYS A 238 -2.68 -13.57 10.52
N CYS A 239 -2.77 -12.31 10.06
CA CYS A 239 -3.96 -11.77 9.40
C CYS A 239 -4.25 -12.49 8.08
N LEU A 240 -3.23 -12.83 7.28
CA LEU A 240 -3.39 -13.60 6.03
C LEU A 240 -3.92 -15.00 6.29
N VAL A 241 -3.37 -15.72 7.26
CA VAL A 241 -3.83 -17.07 7.62
C VAL A 241 -5.26 -17.03 8.15
N ALA A 242 -5.59 -16.04 9.00
CA ALA A 242 -6.95 -15.87 9.52
C ALA A 242 -7.94 -15.51 8.41
N CYS A 243 -7.58 -14.59 7.51
CA CYS A 243 -8.38 -14.23 6.34
C CYS A 243 -8.58 -15.44 5.41
N TRP A 244 -7.53 -16.22 5.15
CA TRP A 244 -7.61 -17.45 4.36
C TRP A 244 -8.56 -18.48 4.99
N ALA A 245 -8.47 -18.70 6.30
CA ALA A 245 -9.32 -19.62 7.02
C ALA A 245 -10.80 -19.17 6.94
N LEU A 246 -11.08 -17.89 7.17
CA LEU A 246 -12.43 -17.32 7.08
C LEU A 246 -13.01 -17.44 5.67
N LEU A 247 -12.28 -17.00 4.65
CA LEU A 247 -12.75 -17.11 3.26
C LEU A 247 -12.93 -18.58 2.84
N SER A 248 -12.07 -19.48 3.32
CA SER A 248 -12.19 -20.93 3.05
C SER A 248 -13.46 -21.50 3.66
N LEU A 249 -13.78 -21.09 4.89
CA LEU A 249 -15.00 -21.53 5.58
C LEU A 249 -16.27 -20.92 4.97
N MET A 250 -16.21 -19.68 4.48
CA MET A 250 -17.35 -19.00 3.88
C MET A 250 -17.66 -19.48 2.45
N PHE A 251 -16.63 -19.60 1.61
CA PHE A 251 -16.80 -19.83 0.17
C PHE A 251 -16.45 -21.25 -0.30
N LEU A 252 -15.62 -22.00 0.45
CA LEU A 252 -15.07 -23.30 0.03
C LEU A 252 -15.51 -24.48 0.93
N ARG A 253 -16.54 -24.31 1.77
CA ARG A 253 -17.01 -25.34 2.70
C ARG A 253 -17.68 -26.54 1.99
N ASN A 254 -18.46 -26.29 0.93
CA ASN A 254 -19.27 -27.30 0.24
C ASN A 254 -18.89 -27.48 -1.24
N VAL A 255 -17.66 -27.14 -1.62
CA VAL A 255 -17.20 -27.34 -3.00
C VAL A 255 -16.81 -28.82 -3.13
N THR A 256 -17.65 -29.61 -3.80
CA THR A 256 -17.37 -31.01 -4.10
C THR A 256 -16.24 -31.08 -5.13
N LEU A 257 -15.07 -31.49 -4.63
CA LEU A 257 -13.82 -31.57 -5.37
C LEU A 257 -13.91 -32.70 -6.39
N SER A 258 -13.99 -32.37 -7.68
CA SER A 258 -13.93 -33.38 -8.74
C SER A 258 -12.48 -33.87 -8.90
N ALA A 259 -12.31 -35.18 -9.08
CA ALA A 259 -11.05 -35.94 -8.93
C ALA A 259 -9.86 -35.59 -9.86
N ASP A 260 -9.90 -34.51 -10.65
CA ASP A 260 -8.84 -34.14 -11.63
C ASP A 260 -7.95 -32.97 -11.19
N HIS A 261 -7.53 -33.01 -9.93
CA HIS A 261 -6.61 -32.02 -9.35
C HIS A 261 -5.23 -32.08 -10.05
N HIS A 262 -4.85 -33.23 -10.59
CA HIS A 262 -3.56 -33.42 -11.25
C HIS A 262 -3.45 -32.59 -12.55
N HIS A 263 -4.52 -32.46 -13.32
CA HIS A 263 -4.49 -31.77 -14.61
C HIS A 263 -4.33 -30.24 -14.48
N VAL A 264 -4.93 -29.61 -13.46
CA VAL A 264 -4.76 -28.18 -13.19
C VAL A 264 -3.35 -27.87 -12.67
N ALA A 265 -2.81 -28.71 -11.79
CA ALA A 265 -1.43 -28.58 -11.32
C ALA A 265 -0.43 -28.78 -12.46
N GLU A 266 -0.70 -29.74 -13.36
CA GLU A 266 0.11 -29.99 -14.55
C GLU A 266 0.06 -28.83 -15.53
N MET A 267 -1.12 -28.25 -15.78
CA MET A 267 -1.25 -27.08 -16.66
C MET A 267 -0.57 -25.82 -16.09
N MET A 268 -0.68 -25.60 -14.78
CA MET A 268 0.05 -24.52 -14.08
C MET A 268 1.56 -24.73 -14.18
N ARG A 269 2.03 -25.98 -14.04
CA ARG A 269 3.44 -26.35 -14.26
C ARG A 269 3.86 -26.16 -15.71
N MET A 270 3.02 -26.51 -16.68
CA MET A 270 3.32 -26.31 -18.11
C MET A 270 3.42 -24.82 -18.43
N ARG A 271 2.53 -23.97 -17.91
CA ARG A 271 2.67 -22.50 -18.02
C ARG A 271 3.94 -22.00 -17.34
N ALA A 272 4.28 -22.52 -16.16
CA ALA A 272 5.50 -22.16 -15.44
C ALA A 272 6.79 -22.62 -16.15
N GLN A 273 6.75 -23.76 -16.83
CA GLN A 273 7.85 -24.32 -17.62
C GLN A 273 7.98 -23.65 -18.99
N ALA A 274 6.89 -23.12 -19.54
CA ALA A 274 6.89 -22.33 -20.77
C ALA A 274 7.49 -20.92 -20.59
N LEU A 275 7.85 -20.48 -19.37
CA LEU A 275 8.51 -19.19 -19.19
C LEU A 275 9.93 -19.21 -19.78
N PRO A 276 10.31 -18.20 -20.59
CA PRO A 276 11.66 -18.07 -21.11
C PRO A 276 12.69 -17.94 -19.97
N PRO A 277 13.99 -18.18 -20.21
CA PRO A 277 15.03 -17.93 -19.21
C PRO A 277 15.02 -16.47 -18.71
N MET A 278 15.45 -16.23 -17.47
CA MET A 278 15.49 -14.88 -16.90
C MET A 278 16.36 -13.94 -17.73
N SER A 279 15.77 -12.81 -18.15
CA SER A 279 16.47 -11.74 -18.86
C SER A 279 17.54 -11.10 -17.97
N PHE A 280 18.58 -10.51 -18.58
CA PHE A 280 19.60 -9.74 -17.86
C PHE A 280 18.96 -8.64 -17.01
N ALA A 281 18.02 -7.88 -17.58
CA ALA A 281 17.27 -6.85 -16.86
C ALA A 281 16.59 -7.38 -15.59
N GLN A 282 15.94 -8.55 -15.67
CA GLN A 282 15.27 -9.18 -14.52
C GLN A 282 16.27 -9.55 -13.42
N LYS A 283 17.43 -10.11 -13.79
CA LYS A 283 18.50 -10.44 -12.83
C LYS A 283 19.11 -9.21 -12.20
N SER A 284 19.37 -8.15 -12.97
CA SER A 284 19.95 -6.90 -12.48
C SER A 284 19.00 -6.16 -11.54
N VAL A 285 17.70 -6.08 -11.88
CA VAL A 285 16.68 -5.51 -10.97
C VAL A 285 16.54 -6.34 -9.70
N ALA A 286 16.51 -7.68 -9.79
CA ALA A 286 16.50 -8.54 -8.61
C ALA A 286 17.75 -8.33 -7.74
N GLY A 287 18.93 -8.18 -8.35
CA GLY A 287 20.17 -7.85 -7.65
C GLY A 287 20.12 -6.50 -6.93
N CYS A 288 19.60 -5.46 -7.59
CA CYS A 288 19.40 -4.13 -6.98
C CYS A 288 18.41 -4.18 -5.83
N PHE A 289 17.32 -4.94 -5.97
CA PHE A 289 16.32 -5.14 -4.91
C PHE A 289 16.90 -5.90 -3.71
N MET A 290 17.66 -6.97 -3.95
CA MET A 290 18.36 -7.68 -2.87
C MET A 290 19.39 -6.80 -2.18
N LEU A 291 20.13 -5.98 -2.94
CA LEU A 291 21.07 -5.01 -2.39
C LEU A 291 20.34 -3.98 -1.51
N LEU A 292 19.19 -3.47 -1.96
CA LEU A 292 18.36 -2.55 -1.17
C LEU A 292 17.93 -3.18 0.17
N LEU A 293 17.43 -4.42 0.15
CA LEU A 293 17.06 -5.14 1.38
C LEU A 293 18.26 -5.30 2.32
N LEU A 294 19.44 -5.63 1.78
CA LEU A 294 20.65 -5.74 2.57
C LEU A 294 21.11 -4.39 3.15
N LEU A 295 20.94 -3.29 2.42
CA LEU A 295 21.24 -1.95 2.93
C LEU A 295 20.30 -1.55 4.06
N TRP A 296 19.01 -1.84 3.96
CA TRP A 296 18.06 -1.61 5.07
C TRP A 296 18.34 -2.51 6.27
N ILE A 297 18.65 -3.81 6.06
CA ILE A 297 19.00 -4.74 7.16
C ILE A 297 20.29 -4.27 7.85
N GLY A 298 21.28 -3.91 7.04
CA GLY A 298 22.59 -3.51 7.50
C GLY A 298 22.64 -2.10 8.09
N ARG A 299 21.62 -1.25 7.90
CA ARG A 299 21.63 0.15 8.39
C ARG A 299 21.77 0.19 9.91
N ASP A 300 20.84 -0.45 10.61
CA ASP A 300 20.81 -0.51 12.06
C ASP A 300 20.14 -1.81 12.52
N PRO A 301 20.88 -2.93 12.54
CA PRO A 301 20.34 -4.24 12.84
C PRO A 301 20.02 -4.43 14.34
N GLY A 302 20.35 -3.48 15.21
CA GLY A 302 20.04 -3.51 16.65
C GLY A 302 20.93 -4.41 17.52
N PHE A 303 21.59 -5.44 16.97
CA PHE A 303 22.46 -6.35 17.71
C PHE A 303 23.97 -6.11 17.49
N MET A 304 24.33 -5.36 16.45
CA MET A 304 25.70 -4.95 16.15
C MET A 304 25.67 -3.50 15.61
N PRO A 305 26.77 -2.72 15.73
CA PRO A 305 26.85 -1.43 15.06
C PRO A 305 26.69 -1.64 13.54
N GLY A 306 25.59 -1.14 12.99
CA GLY A 306 25.28 -1.25 11.57
C GLY A 306 26.12 -0.31 10.70
N LEU A 307 25.86 -0.34 9.39
CA LEU A 307 26.43 0.58 8.42
C LEU A 307 26.14 2.05 8.77
N GLY A 308 25.01 2.32 9.45
CA GLY A 308 24.66 3.65 9.94
C GLY A 308 25.66 4.18 10.97
N ALA A 309 26.33 3.31 11.74
CA ALA A 309 27.33 3.73 12.73
C ALA A 309 28.64 4.22 12.11
N LEU A 310 28.87 3.98 10.81
CA LEU A 310 30.00 4.55 10.07
C LEU A 310 29.82 6.03 9.75
N PHE A 311 28.60 6.55 9.87
CA PHE A 311 28.25 7.92 9.57
C PHE A 311 27.85 8.67 10.86
N PRO A 312 27.90 10.01 10.87
CA PRO A 312 27.35 10.78 11.97
C PRO A 312 25.85 10.51 12.14
N ARG A 313 25.33 10.67 13.37
CA ARG A 313 23.91 10.43 13.68
C ARG A 313 23.00 11.21 12.73
N ASP A 314 21.99 10.52 12.21
CA ASP A 314 20.96 11.02 11.29
C ASP A 314 21.41 11.38 9.86
N PHE A 315 22.68 11.15 9.48
CA PHE A 315 23.15 11.39 8.10
C PHE A 315 22.81 10.25 7.14
N TYR A 316 22.70 9.02 7.65
CA TYR A 316 22.40 7.83 6.85
C TYR A 316 21.05 7.22 7.27
N THR A 317 20.01 7.54 6.51
CA THR A 317 18.63 7.11 6.77
C THR A 317 18.19 6.01 5.80
N ASP A 318 17.02 5.41 6.05
CA ASP A 318 16.43 4.45 5.12
C ASP A 318 16.15 5.08 3.73
N SER A 319 15.91 6.40 3.68
CA SER A 319 15.71 7.15 2.43
C SER A 319 16.97 7.20 1.56
N THR A 320 18.15 7.40 2.19
CA THR A 320 19.43 7.48 1.48
C THR A 320 19.76 6.17 0.75
N SER A 321 19.47 5.03 1.41
CA SER A 321 19.65 3.69 0.85
C SER A 321 18.80 3.48 -0.40
N VAL A 322 17.50 3.79 -0.32
CA VAL A 322 16.60 3.58 -1.45
C VAL A 322 16.86 4.55 -2.59
N MET A 323 17.25 5.79 -2.30
CA MET A 323 17.56 6.79 -3.32
C MET A 323 18.84 6.43 -4.09
N ALA A 324 19.86 5.89 -3.41
CA ALA A 324 21.06 5.38 -4.06
C ALA A 324 20.73 4.27 -5.06
N ILE A 325 19.85 3.33 -4.69
CA ILE A 325 19.39 2.26 -5.58
C ILE A 325 18.51 2.80 -6.71
N ALA A 326 17.63 3.76 -6.43
CA ALA A 326 16.82 4.42 -7.45
C ALA A 326 17.70 5.05 -8.53
N ILE A 327 18.74 5.81 -8.15
CA ILE A 327 19.73 6.39 -9.07
C ILE A 327 20.47 5.29 -9.84
N LEU A 328 20.89 4.22 -9.16
CA LEU A 328 21.58 3.09 -9.77
C LEU A 328 20.74 2.42 -10.88
N LEU A 329 19.41 2.30 -10.70
CA LEU A 329 18.50 1.76 -11.70
C LEU A 329 18.44 2.61 -12.98
N PHE A 330 18.68 3.92 -12.91
CA PHE A 330 18.81 4.79 -14.07
C PHE A 330 20.19 4.75 -14.74
N LEU A 331 21.20 4.18 -14.07
CA LEU A 331 22.57 4.05 -14.58
C LEU A 331 22.82 2.69 -15.24
N LEU A 332 22.26 1.61 -14.68
CA LEU A 332 22.54 0.25 -15.14
C LEU A 332 21.87 -0.09 -16.50
N PRO A 333 22.58 -0.80 -17.40
CA PRO A 333 22.03 -1.26 -18.66
C PRO A 333 21.04 -2.42 -18.44
N ALA A 334 20.00 -2.49 -19.28
CA ALA A 334 19.02 -3.57 -19.32
C ALA A 334 19.46 -4.76 -20.17
N GLU A 335 20.44 -4.56 -21.06
CA GLU A 335 21.06 -5.61 -21.86
C GLU A 335 22.47 -5.89 -21.33
N ASN A 336 22.91 -7.15 -21.45
CA ASN A 336 24.20 -7.57 -20.91
C ASN A 336 25.34 -6.86 -21.67
N PRO A 337 26.11 -5.96 -21.03
CA PRO A 337 27.17 -5.21 -21.71
C PRO A 337 28.33 -6.10 -22.17
N LEU A 338 28.49 -7.30 -21.58
CA LEU A 338 29.55 -8.25 -21.90
C LEU A 338 29.19 -9.21 -23.04
N ARG A 339 27.90 -9.34 -23.38
CA ARG A 339 27.46 -10.18 -24.50
C ARG A 339 27.45 -9.33 -25.76
N ARG A 340 28.64 -9.17 -26.36
CA ARG A 340 28.85 -8.51 -27.65
C ARG A 340 27.85 -9.07 -28.66
N THR A 341 26.95 -8.22 -29.15
CA THR A 341 26.04 -8.56 -30.24
C THR A 341 26.88 -8.75 -31.50
N ASP A 342 27.44 -9.95 -31.69
CA ASP A 342 27.97 -10.38 -32.99
C ASP A 342 26.79 -10.57 -33.94
N ASN A 343 26.24 -9.47 -34.44
CA ASN A 343 25.36 -9.49 -35.59
C ASN A 343 26.11 -8.89 -36.77
N ASN A 344 27.14 -9.61 -37.20
CA ASN A 344 27.77 -9.39 -38.49
C ASN A 344 27.84 -10.74 -39.21
N ASN A 345 26.71 -11.19 -39.77
CA ASN A 345 26.62 -11.89 -41.05
C ASN A 345 25.19 -12.36 -41.30
N ASN A 346 24.45 -11.58 -42.09
CA ASN A 346 23.85 -12.06 -43.34
C ASN A 346 23.23 -10.88 -44.08
N ASN A 347 24.02 -10.29 -44.96
CA ASN A 347 23.50 -9.56 -46.11
C ASN A 347 22.68 -10.55 -46.93
N ASN A 348 21.38 -10.31 -47.04
CA ASN A 348 20.67 -10.40 -48.32
C ASN A 348 19.45 -9.47 -48.24
N GLY A 349 19.43 -8.51 -49.16
CA GLY A 349 18.64 -7.30 -49.05
C GLY A 349 17.14 -7.52 -49.17
N THR A 350 16.40 -6.56 -48.61
CA THR A 350 15.44 -5.74 -49.36
C THR A 350 15.15 -4.49 -48.52
N ASN A 351 14.99 -3.38 -49.22
CA ASN A 351 14.80 -2.05 -48.67
C ASN A 351 13.60 -2.00 -47.71
N SER A 352 13.83 -1.51 -46.49
CA SER A 352 12.81 -0.80 -45.70
C SER A 352 13.50 0.21 -44.77
N GLU A 353 13.39 1.46 -45.19
CA GLU A 353 13.39 2.69 -44.40
C GLU A 353 14.49 2.91 -43.34
N LYS A 354 15.54 3.60 -43.79
CA LYS A 354 16.30 4.53 -42.96
C LYS A 354 15.35 5.61 -42.40
N LYS A 355 14.93 5.49 -41.15
CA LYS A 355 14.62 6.67 -40.32
C LYS A 355 15.91 7.10 -39.61
N SER A 356 16.57 8.09 -40.20
CA SER A 356 17.61 8.87 -39.54
C SER A 356 16.94 9.98 -38.74
N GLY A 357 17.33 10.14 -37.48
CA GLY A 357 16.81 11.16 -36.57
C GLY A 357 17.41 11.07 -35.17
N GLY A 358 18.71 11.38 -35.05
CA GLY A 358 19.43 11.89 -33.87
C GLY A 358 19.03 11.43 -32.47
N ASN A 359 19.72 10.42 -31.94
CA ASN A 359 20.59 10.51 -30.76
C ASN A 359 21.22 9.13 -30.53
N GLY A 360 22.46 9.11 -30.02
CA GLY A 360 23.27 7.90 -29.89
C GLY A 360 22.52 6.73 -29.29
N THR A 361 22.90 5.51 -29.66
CA THR A 361 22.41 4.25 -29.10
C THR A 361 22.71 4.18 -27.59
N THR A 362 21.97 4.94 -26.78
CA THR A 362 21.91 4.75 -25.34
C THR A 362 21.28 3.39 -25.16
N GLY A 363 22.12 2.40 -24.82
CA GLY A 363 21.65 1.07 -24.46
C GLY A 363 20.47 1.18 -23.51
N LYS A 364 19.40 0.42 -23.77
CA LYS A 364 18.19 0.44 -22.93
C LYS A 364 18.62 0.29 -21.47
N ARG A 365 18.23 1.22 -20.61
CA ARG A 365 18.51 1.20 -19.16
C ARG A 365 17.42 0.45 -18.42
N LEU A 366 17.71 -0.01 -17.19
CA LEU A 366 16.70 -0.68 -16.37
C LEU A 366 15.49 0.26 -16.15
N MET A 367 15.76 1.50 -15.76
CA MET A 367 14.75 2.56 -15.67
C MET A 367 15.04 3.72 -16.63
N ASP A 368 13.97 4.30 -17.19
CA ASP A 368 14.02 5.50 -18.04
C ASP A 368 13.01 6.53 -17.53
N TRP A 369 13.33 7.80 -17.76
CA TRP A 369 12.54 8.92 -17.26
C TRP A 369 11.11 8.96 -17.82
N PRO A 370 10.87 8.73 -19.12
CA PRO A 370 9.50 8.71 -19.65
C PRO A 370 8.60 7.66 -19.00
N THR A 371 9.12 6.45 -18.77
CA THR A 371 8.36 5.38 -18.09
C THR A 371 8.08 5.75 -16.64
N MET A 372 9.09 6.26 -15.92
CA MET A 372 8.93 6.72 -14.55
C MET A 372 7.86 7.82 -14.47
N GLN A 373 7.99 8.89 -15.26
CA GLN A 373 7.06 10.03 -15.27
C GLN A 373 5.61 9.61 -15.52
N LYS A 374 5.38 8.61 -16.38
CA LYS A 374 4.04 8.10 -16.71
C LYS A 374 3.42 7.28 -15.56
N GLN A 375 4.23 6.49 -14.87
CA GLN A 375 3.75 5.58 -13.81
C GLN A 375 3.76 6.24 -12.42
N PHE A 376 4.44 7.37 -12.25
CA PHE A 376 4.69 7.96 -10.95
C PHE A 376 3.45 8.62 -10.33
N PRO A 377 3.00 8.19 -9.12
CA PRO A 377 1.81 8.72 -8.47
C PRO A 377 2.09 10.04 -7.72
N TRP A 378 2.33 11.14 -8.44
CA TRP A 378 2.61 12.46 -7.87
C TRP A 378 1.57 12.94 -6.84
N GLY A 379 0.29 12.60 -7.05
CA GLY A 379 -0.76 12.96 -6.11
C GLY A 379 -0.57 12.39 -4.70
N VAL A 380 0.01 11.18 -4.57
CA VAL A 380 0.28 10.54 -3.28
C VAL A 380 1.50 11.16 -2.61
N VAL A 381 2.53 11.50 -3.40
CA VAL A 381 3.73 12.21 -2.91
C VAL A 381 3.36 13.57 -2.32
N LEU A 382 2.51 14.34 -3.03
CA LEU A 382 1.99 15.61 -2.53
C LEU A 382 1.10 15.43 -1.30
N LEU A 383 0.30 14.36 -1.26
CA LEU A 383 -0.54 14.04 -0.10
C LEU A 383 0.28 13.79 1.16
N LEU A 384 1.38 13.03 1.08
CA LEU A 384 2.27 12.81 2.22
C LEU A 384 2.79 14.16 2.75
N GLY A 385 3.32 15.00 1.86
CA GLY A 385 3.80 16.34 2.20
C GLY A 385 2.74 17.24 2.84
N GLY A 386 1.54 17.29 2.25
CA GLY A 386 0.41 18.04 2.80
C GLY A 386 -0.08 17.49 4.14
N GLY A 387 0.03 16.17 4.36
CA GLY A 387 -0.22 15.53 5.65
C GLY A 387 0.78 15.97 6.71
N PHE A 388 2.08 15.95 6.41
CA PHE A 388 3.12 16.39 7.35
C PHE A 388 2.96 17.88 7.69
N ALA A 389 2.71 18.72 6.67
CA ALA A 389 2.37 20.12 6.87
C ALA A 389 1.13 20.30 7.75
N LEU A 390 0.09 19.49 7.55
CA LEU A 390 -1.10 19.50 8.39
C LEU A 390 -0.74 19.19 9.85
N ALA A 391 0.08 18.18 10.12
CA ALA A 391 0.45 17.83 11.49
C ALA A 391 1.29 18.90 12.17
N ALA A 392 2.24 19.51 11.46
CA ALA A 392 2.95 20.70 11.93
C ALA A 392 1.96 21.84 12.24
N GLY A 393 0.99 22.09 11.37
CA GLY A 393 -0.05 23.09 11.58
C GLY A 393 -0.99 22.77 12.75
N VAL A 394 -1.32 21.50 13.00
CA VAL A 394 -2.13 21.05 14.14
C VAL A 394 -1.39 21.29 15.46
N LYS A 395 -0.07 21.09 15.47
CA LYS A 395 0.81 21.36 16.62
C LYS A 395 0.93 22.86 16.88
N GLU A 396 1.29 23.66 15.86
CA GLU A 396 1.48 25.11 15.99
C GLU A 396 0.19 25.89 16.24
N SER A 397 -0.93 25.44 15.68
CA SER A 397 -2.22 26.08 15.95
C SER A 397 -2.71 25.86 17.39
N GLY A 398 -2.13 24.91 18.13
CA GLY A 398 -2.60 24.45 19.44
C GLY A 398 -3.86 23.59 19.35
N LEU A 399 -4.26 23.15 18.15
CA LEU A 399 -5.40 22.26 17.97
C LEU A 399 -5.17 20.92 18.67
N SER A 400 -3.95 20.40 18.65
CA SER A 400 -3.56 19.19 19.38
C SER A 400 -3.94 19.26 20.87
N LYS A 401 -3.73 20.42 21.53
CA LYS A 401 -4.09 20.64 22.94
C LYS A 401 -5.60 20.65 23.16
N LEU A 402 -6.36 21.30 22.27
CA LEU A 402 -7.83 21.29 22.35
C LEU A 402 -8.40 19.89 22.17
N MET A 403 -7.86 19.13 21.23
CA MET A 403 -8.26 17.74 20.98
C MET A 403 -7.92 16.86 22.19
N ALA A 404 -6.71 17.01 22.75
CA ALA A 404 -6.32 16.31 23.98
C ALA A 404 -7.24 16.65 25.16
N ASN A 405 -7.65 17.90 25.32
CA ASN A 405 -8.56 18.33 26.39
C ASN A 405 -9.98 17.81 26.20
N ALA A 406 -10.50 17.80 24.96
CA ALA A 406 -11.81 17.24 24.64
C ALA A 406 -11.88 15.72 24.90
N LEU A 407 -10.73 15.04 24.84
CA LEU A 407 -10.59 13.62 25.13
C LEU A 407 -10.34 13.33 26.63
N GLY A 408 -10.37 14.35 27.50
CA GLY A 408 -10.19 14.19 28.95
C GLY A 408 -11.23 13.28 29.61
N GLU A 409 -12.42 13.10 29.01
CA GLU A 409 -13.42 12.14 29.49
C GLU A 409 -13.00 10.67 29.30
N LEU A 410 -12.02 10.41 28.43
CA LEU A 410 -11.42 9.07 28.23
C LEU A 410 -10.22 8.82 29.16
N GLU A 411 -9.86 9.78 30.02
CA GLU A 411 -8.78 9.66 31.00
C GLU A 411 -9.13 8.56 32.03
N GLY A 412 -8.26 7.56 32.15
CA GLY A 412 -8.44 6.41 33.06
C GLY A 412 -8.96 5.12 32.43
N GLN A 413 -9.27 5.11 31.12
CA GLN A 413 -9.58 3.87 30.41
C GLN A 413 -8.32 3.04 30.15
N PRO A 414 -8.40 1.69 30.19
CA PRO A 414 -7.24 0.85 29.91
C PRO A 414 -6.81 0.98 28.45
N GLY A 415 -5.51 0.92 28.17
CA GLY A 415 -4.95 1.20 26.84
C GLY A 415 -5.55 0.37 25.70
N TRP A 416 -5.95 -0.88 25.95
CA TRP A 416 -6.60 -1.73 24.95
C TRP A 416 -7.99 -1.24 24.55
N VAL A 417 -8.74 -0.58 25.44
CA VAL A 417 -10.05 0.04 25.12
C VAL A 417 -9.84 1.23 24.19
N LEU A 418 -8.84 2.08 24.50
CA LEU A 418 -8.48 3.20 23.64
C LEU A 418 -8.03 2.74 22.25
N GLN A 419 -7.23 1.68 22.18
CA GLN A 419 -6.85 1.05 20.91
C GLN A 419 -8.08 0.57 20.13
N LEU A 420 -9.00 -0.15 20.78
CA LEU A 420 -10.21 -0.66 20.15
C LEU A 420 -11.07 0.47 19.58
N ILE A 421 -11.31 1.52 20.36
CA ILE A 421 -12.09 2.70 19.92
C ILE A 421 -11.44 3.32 18.68
N CYS A 422 -10.13 3.55 18.71
CA CYS A 422 -9.43 4.17 17.59
C CYS A 422 -9.46 3.29 16.33
N ILE A 423 -9.23 1.99 16.47
CA ILE A 423 -9.28 1.04 15.35
C ILE A 423 -10.69 1.04 14.74
N VAL A 424 -11.74 0.95 15.56
CA VAL A 424 -13.13 0.93 15.06
C VAL A 424 -13.46 2.23 14.32
N VAL A 425 -13.14 3.39 14.89
CA VAL A 425 -13.38 4.70 14.25
C VAL A 425 -12.66 4.78 12.91
N ILE A 426 -11.38 4.42 12.88
CA ILE A 426 -10.57 4.49 11.65
C ILE A 426 -11.08 3.52 10.60
N MET A 427 -11.44 2.30 10.99
CA MET A 427 -11.99 1.31 10.08
C MET A 427 -13.31 1.78 9.46
N LEU A 428 -14.16 2.48 10.22
CA LEU A 428 -15.38 3.07 9.66
C LEU A 428 -15.05 4.18 8.65
N VAL A 429 -14.14 5.09 9.00
CA VAL A 429 -13.79 6.24 8.14
C VAL A 429 -13.07 5.79 6.87
N THR A 430 -12.12 4.87 6.97
CA THR A 430 -11.31 4.39 5.83
C THR A 430 -12.11 3.60 4.80
N ASN A 431 -13.35 3.19 5.10
CA ASN A 431 -14.25 2.60 4.09
C ASN A 431 -14.87 3.66 3.17
N ILE A 432 -14.81 4.93 3.56
CA ILE A 432 -15.38 6.07 2.83
C ILE A 432 -14.27 6.99 2.31
N CYS A 433 -13.12 7.02 2.99
CA CYS A 433 -12.01 7.91 2.70
C CYS A 433 -10.72 7.13 2.42
N SER A 434 -9.80 7.71 1.64
CA SER A 434 -8.49 7.11 1.35
C SER A 434 -7.67 6.79 2.62
N ASN A 435 -6.96 5.66 2.62
CA ASN A 435 -6.14 5.20 3.75
C ASN A 435 -5.11 6.26 4.20
N ALA A 436 -4.45 6.92 3.24
CA ALA A 436 -3.41 7.92 3.53
C ALA A 436 -4.00 9.21 4.10
N VAL A 437 -5.17 9.62 3.62
CA VAL A 437 -5.91 10.76 4.16
C VAL A 437 -6.35 10.46 5.60
N THR A 438 -6.95 9.30 5.82
CA THR A 438 -7.41 8.87 7.15
C THR A 438 -6.25 8.86 8.13
N ALA A 439 -5.11 8.27 7.76
CA ALA A 439 -3.89 8.32 8.56
C ALA A 439 -3.45 9.77 8.86
N SER A 440 -3.45 10.64 7.86
CA SER A 440 -2.98 12.03 8.01
C SER A 440 -3.84 12.86 8.95
N ILE A 441 -5.15 12.59 9.00
CA ILE A 441 -6.08 13.25 9.90
C ILE A 441 -5.98 12.68 11.31
N PHE A 442 -6.01 11.35 11.46
CA PHE A 442 -6.20 10.71 12.76
C PHE A 442 -4.91 10.47 13.55
N ILE A 443 -3.76 10.26 12.90
CA ILE A 443 -2.50 9.98 13.62
C ILE A 443 -2.11 11.12 14.60
N PRO A 444 -2.15 12.41 14.23
CA PRO A 444 -1.85 13.50 15.17
C PRO A 444 -2.82 13.56 16.37
N ILE A 445 -4.08 13.21 16.15
CA ILE A 445 -5.13 13.18 17.18
C ILE A 445 -4.83 12.06 18.18
N VAL A 446 -4.55 10.88 17.65
CA VAL A 446 -4.26 9.67 18.43
C VAL A 446 -2.94 9.83 19.19
N ALA A 447 -1.93 10.49 18.60
CA ALA A 447 -0.69 10.83 19.27
C ALA A 447 -0.93 11.73 20.49
N SER A 448 -1.72 12.80 20.32
CA SER A 448 -2.09 13.72 21.40
C SER A 448 -2.86 13.01 22.51
N MET A 449 -3.75 12.07 22.15
CA MET A 449 -4.49 11.24 23.09
C MET A 449 -3.57 10.30 23.87
N ALA A 450 -2.60 9.65 23.20
CA ALA A 450 -1.63 8.78 23.86
C ALA A 450 -0.80 9.54 24.91
N GLN A 451 -0.34 10.75 24.58
CA GLN A 451 0.39 11.60 25.53
C GLN A 451 -0.45 11.96 26.76
N ARG A 452 -1.72 12.30 26.56
CA ARG A 452 -2.62 12.65 27.66
C ARG A 452 -2.93 11.46 28.56
N ALA A 453 -3.08 10.27 27.96
CA ALA A 453 -3.27 9.01 28.67
C ALA A 453 -1.99 8.44 29.28
N GLN A 454 -0.84 9.12 29.13
CA GLN A 454 0.48 8.64 29.56
C GLN A 454 0.83 7.24 29.00
N LEU A 455 0.40 6.99 27.76
CA LEU A 455 0.73 5.79 27.00
C LEU A 455 1.81 6.12 25.96
N HIS A 456 2.65 5.13 25.64
CA HIS A 456 3.61 5.27 24.56
C HIS A 456 2.88 5.68 23.26
N PRO A 457 3.27 6.77 22.54
CA PRO A 457 2.55 7.23 21.35
C PRO A 457 2.32 6.13 20.29
N LEU A 458 3.36 5.34 20.02
CA LEU A 458 3.27 4.17 19.12
C LEU A 458 2.23 3.12 19.54
N ALA A 459 1.89 3.00 20.83
CA ALA A 459 0.89 2.04 21.29
C ALA A 459 -0.51 2.32 20.74
N LEU A 460 -0.80 3.57 20.36
CA LEU A 460 -2.05 3.93 19.69
C LEU A 460 -1.82 4.26 18.21
N MET A 461 -0.71 4.91 17.85
CA MET A 461 -0.43 5.31 16.46
C MET A 461 -0.18 4.11 15.53
N LEU A 462 0.46 3.02 16.00
CA LEU A 462 0.66 1.81 15.19
C LEU A 462 -0.68 1.13 14.86
N PRO A 463 -1.50 0.66 15.81
CA PRO A 463 -2.75 -0.04 15.51
C PRO A 463 -3.68 0.77 14.60
N THR A 464 -3.73 2.09 14.80
CA THR A 464 -4.53 3.01 13.98
C THR A 464 -4.04 3.12 12.55
N THR A 465 -2.72 3.13 12.35
CA THR A 465 -2.11 3.11 11.02
C THR A 465 -2.38 1.80 10.29
N LEU A 466 -2.24 0.66 10.97
CA LEU A 466 -2.53 -0.65 10.38
C LEU A 466 -4.03 -0.79 10.05
N ALA A 467 -4.90 -0.26 10.92
CA ALA A 467 -6.35 -0.24 10.71
C ALA A 467 -6.78 0.53 9.46
N CYS A 468 -6.04 1.56 9.04
CA CYS A 468 -6.28 2.25 7.76
C CYS A 468 -6.20 1.29 6.56
N SER A 469 -5.46 0.18 6.67
CA SER A 469 -5.35 -0.82 5.59
C SER A 469 -6.43 -1.92 5.66
N PHE A 470 -7.22 -1.97 6.74
CA PHE A 470 -8.30 -2.97 6.92
C PHE A 470 -9.66 -2.51 6.38
N ALA A 471 -9.63 -1.75 5.29
CA ALA A 471 -10.78 -1.25 4.56
C ALA A 471 -11.36 -2.34 3.63
N PHE A 472 -12.01 -3.36 4.20
CA PHE A 472 -12.49 -4.53 3.44
C PHE A 472 -13.99 -4.51 3.09
N VAL A 473 -14.79 -3.60 3.67
CA VAL A 473 -16.26 -3.69 3.65
C VAL A 473 -16.86 -3.14 2.37
N LEU A 474 -16.40 -1.95 1.93
CA LEU A 474 -16.97 -1.24 0.80
C LEU A 474 -16.08 -1.28 -0.46
N PRO A 475 -16.68 -1.23 -1.66
CA PRO A 475 -15.94 -1.16 -2.92
C PRO A 475 -15.08 0.11 -3.02
N VAL A 476 -15.64 1.22 -2.54
CA VAL A 476 -15.03 2.56 -2.59
C VAL A 476 -13.87 2.67 -1.60
N GLY A 477 -13.84 1.83 -0.55
CA GLY A 477 -12.84 1.94 0.51
C GLY A 477 -11.41 1.72 0.02
N THR A 478 -11.18 0.81 -0.93
CA THR A 478 -9.85 0.63 -1.54
C THR A 478 -9.93 0.26 -3.01
N PRO A 479 -8.96 0.69 -3.84
CA PRO A 479 -8.94 0.30 -5.25
C PRO A 479 -8.91 -1.22 -5.50
N PRO A 480 -8.19 -2.06 -4.72
CA PRO A 480 -8.30 -3.52 -4.83
C PRO A 480 -9.74 -4.05 -4.69
N ASN A 481 -10.54 -3.52 -3.78
CA ASN A 481 -11.95 -3.93 -3.64
C ASN A 481 -12.78 -3.53 -4.87
N ALA A 482 -12.58 -2.31 -5.37
CA ALA A 482 -13.23 -1.83 -6.58
C ALA A 482 -12.85 -2.67 -7.81
N LEU A 483 -11.58 -3.01 -7.97
CA LEU A 483 -11.08 -3.88 -9.05
C LEU A 483 -11.65 -5.29 -8.95
N ALA A 484 -11.74 -5.87 -7.75
CA ALA A 484 -12.35 -7.17 -7.53
C ALA A 484 -13.84 -7.18 -7.90
N ILE A 485 -14.60 -6.13 -7.57
CA ILE A 485 -16.00 -6.02 -8.03
C ILE A 485 -16.07 -5.78 -9.54
N GLY A 486 -15.14 -4.99 -10.09
CA GLY A 486 -14.98 -4.76 -11.52
C GLY A 486 -14.75 -6.03 -12.34
N SER A 487 -14.34 -7.15 -11.71
CA SER A 487 -14.28 -8.47 -12.35
C SER A 487 -15.64 -8.99 -12.84
N GLY A 488 -16.75 -8.43 -12.34
CA GLY A 488 -18.12 -8.81 -12.71
C GLY A 488 -18.67 -10.07 -12.01
N LEU A 489 -17.87 -10.70 -11.13
CA LEU A 489 -18.21 -11.97 -10.46
C LEU A 489 -18.73 -11.79 -9.03
N LEU A 490 -18.36 -10.68 -8.38
CA LEU A 490 -18.69 -10.38 -7.00
C LEU A 490 -19.90 -9.44 -6.91
N ARG A 491 -20.77 -9.69 -5.92
CA ARG A 491 -21.78 -8.71 -5.50
C ARG A 491 -21.24 -7.90 -4.34
N VAL A 492 -21.73 -6.67 -4.19
CA VAL A 492 -21.38 -5.80 -3.05
C VAL A 492 -21.72 -6.48 -1.72
N SER A 493 -22.81 -7.25 -1.65
CA SER A 493 -23.17 -8.02 -0.44
C SER A 493 -22.14 -9.10 -0.07
N ASP A 494 -21.53 -9.74 -1.06
CA ASP A 494 -20.50 -10.77 -0.83
C ASP A 494 -19.25 -10.12 -0.22
N LEU A 495 -18.89 -8.93 -0.73
CA LEU A 495 -17.78 -8.12 -0.20
C LEU A 495 -18.09 -7.60 1.20
N MET A 496 -19.27 -7.03 1.44
CA MET A 496 -19.61 -6.45 2.76
C MET A 496 -19.58 -7.49 3.88
N LEU A 497 -20.19 -8.67 3.66
CA LEU A 497 -20.28 -9.71 4.68
C LEU A 497 -18.90 -10.30 5.00
N SER A 498 -18.14 -10.66 3.96
CA SER A 498 -16.79 -11.21 4.14
C SER A 498 -15.81 -10.16 4.67
N GLY A 499 -15.93 -8.92 4.18
CA GLY A 499 -15.13 -7.79 4.58
C GLY A 499 -15.33 -7.43 6.04
N LEU A 500 -16.56 -7.41 6.56
CA LEU A 500 -16.82 -7.15 7.98
C LEU A 500 -16.20 -8.23 8.88
N ALA A 501 -16.30 -9.50 8.49
CA ALA A 501 -15.71 -10.60 9.25
C ALA A 501 -14.17 -10.53 9.27
N VAL A 502 -13.55 -10.30 8.11
CA VAL A 502 -12.08 -10.16 7.99
C VAL A 502 -11.58 -8.92 8.72
N SER A 503 -12.32 -7.81 8.63
CA SER A 503 -12.09 -6.56 9.35
C SER A 503 -12.04 -6.80 10.86
N ALA A 504 -13.09 -7.39 11.42
CA ALA A 504 -13.19 -7.65 12.86
C ALA A 504 -12.04 -8.55 13.36
N VAL A 505 -11.75 -9.63 12.64
CA VAL A 505 -10.66 -10.55 13.02
C VAL A 505 -9.29 -9.88 12.90
N SER A 506 -9.04 -9.09 11.86
CA SER A 506 -7.78 -8.34 11.70
C SER A 506 -7.59 -7.31 12.83
N ALA A 507 -8.67 -6.62 13.23
CA ALA A 507 -8.65 -5.69 14.36
C ALA A 507 -8.31 -6.41 15.68
N THR A 508 -9.00 -7.52 15.98
CA THR A 508 -8.74 -8.30 17.19
C THR A 508 -7.32 -8.86 17.23
N LEU A 509 -6.84 -9.41 16.11
CA LEU A 509 -5.46 -9.90 16.00
C LEU A 509 -4.44 -8.78 16.20
N THR A 510 -4.71 -7.59 15.66
CA THR A 510 -3.84 -6.43 15.81
C THR A 510 -3.72 -6.03 17.29
N ILE A 511 -4.85 -5.88 18.00
CA ILE A 511 -4.85 -5.55 19.44
C ILE A 511 -4.11 -6.63 20.24
N ALA A 512 -4.43 -7.90 20.01
CA ALA A 512 -3.80 -9.01 20.73
C ALA A 512 -2.29 -9.08 20.48
N TYR A 513 -1.86 -8.89 19.23
CA TYR A 513 -0.45 -8.91 18.84
C TYR A 513 0.33 -7.73 19.45
N LEU A 514 -0.26 -6.52 19.42
CA LEU A 514 0.34 -5.34 20.03
C LEU A 514 0.44 -5.42 21.55
N ALA A 515 -0.47 -6.14 22.20
CA ALA A 515 -0.42 -6.37 23.64
C ALA A 515 0.63 -7.42 24.06
N THR A 516 0.99 -8.35 23.17
CA THR A 516 1.79 -9.54 23.53
C THR A 516 3.17 -9.59 22.88
N VAL A 517 3.26 -9.43 21.56
CA VAL A 517 4.48 -9.63 20.78
C VAL A 517 5.20 -8.31 20.53
N ALA A 518 4.47 -7.23 20.29
CA ALA A 518 5.07 -5.94 19.97
C ALA A 518 6.03 -5.38 21.05
N PRO A 519 5.76 -5.51 22.37
CA PRO A 519 6.69 -5.07 23.42
C PRO A 519 8.05 -5.79 23.41
N LEU A 520 8.15 -6.96 22.76
CA LEU A 520 9.40 -7.70 22.62
C LEU A 520 10.32 -7.10 21.55
N ILE A 521 9.76 -6.33 20.61
CA ILE A 521 10.47 -5.78 19.45
C ILE A 521 10.75 -4.29 19.65
N LEU A 522 9.75 -3.56 20.14
CA LEU A 522 9.85 -2.14 20.47
C LEU A 522 9.37 -1.93 21.91
N PRO A 523 10.05 -1.10 22.73
CA PRO A 523 9.68 -0.84 24.12
C PRO A 523 8.44 0.06 24.23
N ILE A 524 7.29 -0.43 23.75
CA ILE A 524 6.00 0.29 23.72
C ILE A 524 5.22 0.19 25.03
N ASP A 525 5.73 -0.54 26.02
CA ASP A 525 5.12 -0.79 27.32
C ASP A 525 5.28 0.38 28.30
N ARG A 526 6.29 1.23 28.08
CA ARG A 526 6.61 2.35 28.97
C ARG A 526 6.36 3.69 28.30
N PHE A 527 5.94 4.68 29.07
CA PHE A 527 5.86 6.05 28.59
C PHE A 527 7.27 6.64 28.41
N PRO A 528 7.65 7.07 27.19
CA PRO A 528 9.00 7.56 26.95
C PRO A 528 9.17 9.03 27.37
N GLU A 529 10.36 9.40 27.84
CA GLU A 529 10.66 10.76 28.33
C GLU A 529 10.50 11.83 27.25
N TRP A 530 10.85 11.52 26.00
CA TRP A 530 10.69 12.45 24.87
C TRP A 530 9.22 12.78 24.59
N ALA A 531 8.27 11.89 24.93
CA ALA A 531 6.85 12.16 24.77
C ALA A 531 6.30 13.10 25.86
N ALA A 532 6.98 13.19 27.02
CA ALA A 532 6.61 14.05 28.13
C ALA A 532 6.88 15.54 27.83
N GLN A 533 8.00 15.84 27.16
CA GLN A 533 8.50 17.22 26.98
C GLN A 533 7.56 18.09 26.15
N THR A 534 6.81 17.52 25.21
CA THR A 534 5.84 18.25 24.38
C THR A 534 4.58 18.75 25.12
N VAL A 535 4.34 18.30 26.37
CA VAL A 535 3.22 18.79 27.21
C VAL A 535 3.68 19.90 28.17
N GLY A 536 4.99 20.14 28.29
CA GLY A 536 5.59 20.76 29.48
C GLY A 536 6.28 22.13 29.35
N ASN A 537 5.99 22.97 28.34
CA ASN A 537 6.40 24.40 28.37
C ASN A 537 5.26 25.34 28.79
N GLY A 538 4.38 24.84 29.68
CA GLY A 538 3.33 25.61 30.34
C GLY A 538 3.42 25.49 31.86
N THR A 539 4.61 25.48 32.44
CA THR A 539 4.75 25.69 33.88
C THR A 539 4.68 27.17 34.17
N THR A 540 3.56 27.59 34.77
CA THR A 540 3.53 28.55 35.88
C THR A 540 4.50 29.72 35.79
N ASP A 541 4.31 30.60 34.80
CA ASP A 541 4.66 32.00 34.99
C ASP A 541 3.39 32.72 35.44
N THR A 542 3.34 32.99 36.73
CA THR A 542 2.57 34.09 37.30
C THR A 542 3.03 35.39 36.63
N VAL A 543 2.44 35.72 35.48
CA VAL A 543 2.37 37.11 34.99
C VAL A 543 0.95 37.58 35.26
N ALA A 544 0.71 37.89 36.53
CA ALA A 544 -0.19 38.98 36.86
C ALA A 544 0.40 40.26 36.26
N GLU A 545 -0.48 41.11 35.69
CA GLU A 545 -0.21 42.45 35.17
C GLU A 545 0.61 42.54 33.87
N GLY A 546 -0.09 42.82 32.75
CA GLY A 546 0.59 43.20 31.51
C GLY A 546 -0.19 43.04 30.20
N ILE A 547 -1.50 42.77 30.23
CA ILE A 547 -2.33 42.74 29.00
C ILE A 547 -3.47 43.77 29.15
N GLY A 548 -3.07 45.03 29.12
CA GLY A 548 -3.93 46.17 28.84
C GLY A 548 -3.05 47.18 28.12
N LEU A 549 -3.48 47.61 26.92
CA LEU A 549 -2.81 48.59 26.04
C LEU A 549 -1.68 48.07 25.12
N ARG A 550 -2.02 47.24 24.12
CA ARG A 550 -1.29 47.20 22.83
C ARG A 550 -2.20 46.87 21.63
N LEU A 551 -3.39 47.47 21.59
CA LEU A 551 -4.38 47.27 20.52
C LEU A 551 -4.78 48.58 19.81
N LEU A 552 -3.97 49.65 19.92
CA LEU A 552 -4.29 50.96 19.33
C LEU A 552 -3.22 51.60 18.43
N ASP A 553 -2.10 50.94 18.13
CA ASP A 553 -1.03 51.54 17.31
C ASP A 553 -0.73 50.76 16.02
N VAL A 554 -1.75 50.42 15.23
CA VAL A 554 -1.55 50.09 13.80
C VAL A 554 -2.74 50.58 12.97
N VAL A 555 -2.83 51.90 12.75
CA VAL A 555 -3.53 52.48 11.61
C VAL A 555 -2.54 53.37 10.88
N PRO A 556 -2.15 53.08 9.62
CA PRO A 556 -1.30 53.97 8.86
C PRO A 556 -2.14 55.17 8.39
N GLN A 557 -1.80 56.37 8.87
CA GLN A 557 -2.22 57.61 8.22
C GLN A 557 -1.54 57.73 6.86
N ALA A 558 -2.29 57.50 5.79
CA ALA A 558 -1.96 57.98 4.47
C ALA A 558 -3.26 58.27 3.69
N LEU A 559 -3.32 59.52 3.18
CA LEU A 559 -4.20 60.07 2.13
C LEU A 559 -5.54 60.71 2.58
N PHE A 560 -5.49 62.04 2.54
CA PHE A 560 -6.54 63.07 2.35
C PHE A 560 -7.64 63.24 3.41
#